data_AF-A0A7T4AZA1-F1
#
_entry.id   AF-A0A7T4AZA1-F1
#
_cell.length_a   1.000
_cell.length_b   1.000
_cell.length_c   1.000
_cell.angle_alpha   90.00
_cell.angle_beta   90.00
_cell.angle_gamma   90.00
#
_symmetry.space_group_name_H-M   'P 1'
#
loop_
_entity.id
_entity.type
_entity.pdbx_description
1 polymer ?
#
loop_
_entity_poly.entity_id
_entity_poly.type
_entity_poly.pdbx_seq_one_letter_code
_entity_poly.pdbx_strand_id
1 'polypeptide(L)'
;MLKFTSKLREGVDYYAAMRRQLPYATSVALNRTAEAVRQALFQKTLQVFDRPTPYTLNALRVARATKGNLVATIAYRDGAGKGTSADRYLAPQVLGGGRRFKRSERALQRAGLPAGMFTVPGAAAELDAYGNMSRGQIVRLLSYFEAFGEQGYRANATARSRARTANVGTSREGYRRINGVQYFISRGKGSMNGQRRQVLPAGIWRKTGTHGADVAPVLLAVDAPHYTPRLPFYETATAVYGDRFDVEYSTALDAALATAR
;
A
#
# COMPACT_ATOMS: atom_id res chain seq x y z
N MET A 1 -73.77 -10.00 -15.53
CA MET A 1 -73.36 -9.74 -14.13
C MET A 1 -71.84 -9.66 -14.11
N LEU A 2 -71.25 -8.48 -13.93
CA LEU A 2 -69.80 -8.33 -13.81
C LEU A 2 -69.40 -8.83 -12.41
N LYS A 3 -68.72 -9.97 -12.35
CA LYS A 3 -68.35 -10.64 -11.09
C LYS A 3 -66.82 -10.70 -11.01
N PHE A 4 -66.23 -9.94 -10.09
CA PHE A 4 -64.82 -10.05 -9.74
C PHE A 4 -64.67 -11.04 -8.58
N THR A 5 -63.84 -12.06 -8.75
CA THR A 5 -63.55 -13.08 -7.72
C THR A 5 -62.06 -13.04 -7.43
N SER A 6 -61.65 -12.44 -6.31
CA SER A 6 -60.28 -12.54 -5.82
C SER A 6 -60.13 -13.86 -5.05
N LYS A 7 -59.22 -14.73 -5.49
CA LYS A 7 -58.93 -16.00 -4.81
C LYS A 7 -57.65 -15.84 -3.99
N LEU A 8 -57.75 -16.05 -2.68
CA LEU A 8 -56.61 -16.02 -1.75
C LEU A 8 -55.48 -17.01 -2.11
N ARG A 9 -55.75 -17.98 -2.99
CA ARG A 9 -54.76 -18.89 -3.60
C ARG A 9 -53.63 -18.12 -4.30
N GLU A 10 -53.94 -17.03 -5.00
CA GLU A 10 -52.92 -16.19 -5.65
C GLU A 10 -51.95 -15.59 -4.63
N GLY A 11 -52.44 -15.21 -3.44
CA GLY A 11 -51.61 -14.73 -2.35
C GLY A 11 -50.71 -15.83 -1.77
N VAL A 12 -51.22 -17.05 -1.58
CA VAL A 12 -50.43 -18.18 -1.07
C VAL A 12 -49.32 -18.58 -2.07
N ASP A 13 -49.65 -18.63 -3.36
CA ASP A 13 -48.69 -18.93 -4.43
C ASP A 13 -47.62 -17.82 -4.53
N TYR A 14 -48.02 -16.56 -4.36
CA TYR A 14 -47.11 -15.41 -4.27
C TYR A 14 -46.13 -15.55 -3.09
N TYR A 15 -46.62 -15.86 -1.88
CA TYR A 15 -45.76 -16.07 -0.71
C TYR A 15 -44.81 -17.26 -0.88
N ALA A 16 -45.25 -18.34 -1.54
CA ALA A 16 -44.41 -19.50 -1.84
C ALA A 16 -43.29 -19.15 -2.84
N ALA A 17 -43.63 -18.42 -3.91
CA ALA A 17 -42.65 -17.91 -4.88
C ALA A 17 -41.66 -16.93 -4.21
N MET A 18 -42.16 -16.02 -3.37
CA MET A 18 -41.35 -15.08 -2.61
C MET A 18 -40.36 -15.79 -1.68
N ARG A 19 -40.82 -16.78 -0.92
CA ARG A 19 -39.94 -17.58 -0.04
C ARG A 19 -38.80 -18.26 -0.80
N ARG A 20 -39.06 -18.75 -2.02
CA ARG A 20 -38.03 -19.38 -2.87
C ARG A 20 -37.03 -18.37 -3.43
N GLN A 21 -37.50 -17.18 -3.77
CA GLN A 21 -36.67 -16.13 -4.39
C GLN A 21 -35.92 -15.27 -3.37
N LEU A 22 -36.37 -15.23 -2.11
CA LEU A 22 -35.78 -14.40 -1.06
C LEU A 22 -34.25 -14.53 -0.98
N PRO A 23 -33.65 -15.75 -0.89
CA PRO A 23 -32.19 -15.85 -0.78
C PRO A 23 -31.45 -15.37 -2.03
N TYR A 24 -32.07 -15.51 -3.21
CA TYR A 24 -31.50 -14.98 -4.44
C TYR A 24 -31.53 -13.46 -4.47
N ALA A 25 -32.70 -12.87 -4.23
CA ALA A 25 -32.88 -11.42 -4.16
C ALA A 25 -31.92 -10.79 -3.14
N THR A 26 -31.84 -11.36 -1.93
CA THR A 26 -30.89 -10.90 -0.90
C THR A 26 -29.44 -10.99 -1.37
N SER A 27 -29.03 -12.09 -1.99
CA SER A 27 -27.65 -12.24 -2.49
C SER A 27 -27.32 -11.20 -3.58
N VAL A 28 -28.26 -10.89 -4.47
CA VAL A 28 -28.10 -9.88 -5.52
C VAL A 28 -27.99 -8.49 -4.89
N ALA A 29 -28.88 -8.16 -3.96
CA ALA A 29 -28.89 -6.88 -3.26
C ALA A 29 -27.59 -6.63 -2.48
N LEU A 30 -27.11 -7.63 -1.74
CA LEU A 30 -25.83 -7.58 -1.03
C LEU A 30 -24.65 -7.35 -1.99
N ASN A 31 -24.64 -8.05 -3.13
CA ASN A 31 -23.56 -7.91 -4.11
C ASN A 31 -23.55 -6.55 -4.81
N ARG A 32 -24.72 -6.01 -5.15
CA ARG A 32 -24.84 -4.67 -5.75
C ARG A 32 -24.46 -3.58 -4.75
N THR A 33 -24.92 -3.69 -3.51
CA THR A 33 -24.56 -2.78 -2.42
C THR A 33 -23.05 -2.82 -2.15
N ALA A 34 -22.45 -4.02 -2.12
CA ALA A 34 -21.01 -4.15 -1.91
C ALA A 34 -20.18 -3.54 -3.05
N GLU A 35 -20.67 -3.63 -4.29
CA GLU A 35 -20.05 -2.97 -5.44
C GLU A 35 -20.16 -1.44 -5.36
N ALA A 36 -21.31 -0.91 -4.92
CA ALA A 36 -21.49 0.51 -4.67
C ALA A 36 -20.53 1.02 -3.59
N VAL A 37 -20.38 0.29 -2.48
CA VAL A 37 -19.39 0.61 -1.43
C VAL A 37 -17.97 0.58 -1.98
N ARG A 38 -17.61 -0.43 -2.78
CA ARG A 38 -16.29 -0.52 -3.43
C ARG A 38 -15.98 0.71 -4.28
N GLN A 39 -16.96 1.18 -5.05
CA GLN A 39 -16.83 2.38 -5.89
C GLN A 39 -16.69 3.65 -5.04
N ALA A 40 -17.49 3.80 -3.99
CA ALA A 40 -17.39 4.94 -3.09
C ALA A 40 -16.01 5.00 -2.39
N LEU A 41 -15.52 3.86 -1.89
CA LEU A 41 -14.18 3.77 -1.30
C LEU A 41 -13.07 4.05 -2.31
N PHE A 42 -13.24 3.64 -3.57
CA PHE A 42 -12.31 3.99 -4.65
C PHE A 42 -12.23 5.52 -4.84
N GLN A 43 -13.38 6.21 -4.86
CA GLN A 43 -13.41 7.67 -4.95
C GLN A 43 -12.79 8.35 -3.73
N LYS A 44 -13.07 7.85 -2.51
CA LYS A 44 -12.43 8.35 -1.29
C LYS A 44 -10.91 8.15 -1.32
N THR A 45 -10.43 7.04 -1.87
CA THR A 45 -9.00 6.78 -2.04
C THR A 45 -8.34 7.83 -2.94
N LEU A 46 -8.99 8.20 -4.05
CA LEU A 46 -8.51 9.26 -4.95
C LEU A 46 -8.50 10.65 -4.31
N GLN A 47 -9.46 10.94 -3.43
CA GLN A 47 -9.57 12.24 -2.76
C GLN A 47 -8.52 12.40 -1.64
N VAL A 48 -8.24 11.32 -0.90
CA VAL A 48 -7.41 11.39 0.32
C VAL A 48 -5.93 11.18 0.03
N PHE A 49 -5.58 10.40 -1.01
CA PHE A 49 -4.19 10.06 -1.30
C PHE A 49 -3.63 10.90 -2.46
N ASP A 50 -2.40 11.41 -2.29
CA ASP A 50 -1.63 12.00 -3.39
C ASP A 50 -1.15 10.88 -4.32
N ARG A 51 -1.56 10.94 -5.59
CA ARG A 51 -1.16 10.04 -6.69
C ARG A 51 -1.08 8.56 -6.29
N PRO A 52 -2.19 7.94 -5.83
CA PRO A 52 -2.18 6.53 -5.45
C PRO A 52 -1.85 5.63 -6.64
N THR A 53 -1.03 4.60 -6.40
CA THR A 53 -0.67 3.65 -7.46
C THR A 53 -1.90 2.86 -7.94
N PRO A 54 -1.92 2.37 -9.20
CA PRO A 54 -2.98 1.47 -9.66
C PRO A 54 -3.13 0.22 -8.79
N TYR A 55 -2.04 -0.24 -8.16
CA TYR A 55 -2.09 -1.35 -7.21
C TYR A 55 -2.92 -1.00 -5.96
N THR A 56 -2.73 0.19 -5.40
CA THR A 56 -3.51 0.71 -4.26
C THR A 56 -4.98 0.91 -4.64
N LEU A 57 -5.24 1.49 -5.82
CA LEU A 57 -6.60 1.73 -6.30
C LEU A 57 -7.40 0.43 -6.52
N ASN A 58 -6.74 -0.61 -7.02
CA ASN A 58 -7.35 -1.91 -7.29
C ASN A 58 -7.21 -2.90 -6.12
N ALA A 59 -6.81 -2.42 -4.95
CA ALA A 59 -6.55 -3.26 -3.77
C ALA A 59 -7.82 -3.77 -3.10
N LEU A 60 -8.96 -3.10 -3.28
CA LEU A 60 -10.24 -3.53 -2.72
C LEU A 60 -10.78 -4.73 -3.51
N ARG A 61 -11.29 -5.72 -2.77
CA ARG A 61 -11.97 -6.89 -3.30
C ARG A 61 -13.33 -7.04 -2.64
N VAL A 62 -14.29 -7.49 -3.43
CA VAL A 62 -15.62 -7.90 -2.98
C VAL A 62 -15.68 -9.41 -3.03
N ALA A 63 -15.78 -10.05 -1.87
CA ALA A 63 -16.21 -11.43 -1.76
C ALA A 63 -17.74 -11.43 -1.84
N ARG A 64 -18.28 -12.01 -2.91
CA ARG A 64 -19.70 -11.96 -3.24
C ARG A 64 -20.53 -12.90 -2.37
N ALA A 65 -21.72 -12.45 -1.98
CA ALA A 65 -22.76 -13.27 -1.38
C ALA A 65 -23.30 -14.28 -2.39
N THR A 66 -23.74 -15.43 -1.89
CA THR A 66 -24.43 -16.48 -2.66
C THR A 66 -25.77 -16.80 -2.00
N LYS A 67 -26.66 -17.54 -2.67
CA LYS A 67 -27.95 -17.96 -2.08
C LYS A 67 -27.78 -18.79 -0.81
N GLY A 68 -26.67 -19.53 -0.70
CA GLY A 68 -26.34 -20.35 0.48
C GLY A 68 -25.49 -19.63 1.53
N ASN A 69 -24.93 -18.46 1.20
CA ASN A 69 -24.16 -17.63 2.12
C ASN A 69 -24.46 -16.15 1.85
N LEU A 70 -25.41 -15.60 2.59
CA LEU A 70 -25.91 -14.22 2.46
C LEU A 70 -24.96 -13.21 3.14
N VAL A 71 -23.67 -13.33 2.83
CA VAL A 71 -22.62 -12.46 3.36
C VAL A 71 -21.79 -11.95 2.18
N ALA A 72 -21.79 -10.64 1.98
CA ALA A 72 -20.86 -9.96 1.09
C ALA A 72 -19.78 -9.26 1.93
N THR A 73 -18.51 -9.48 1.63
CA THR A 73 -17.39 -8.89 2.39
C THR A 73 -16.55 -8.01 1.49
N ILE A 74 -16.20 -6.82 1.97
CA ILE A 74 -15.27 -5.90 1.32
C ILE A 74 -13.99 -5.87 2.13
N ALA A 75 -12.89 -6.22 1.48
CA ALA A 75 -11.59 -6.26 2.13
C ALA A 75 -10.48 -5.81 1.18
N TYR A 76 -9.41 -5.29 1.76
CA TYR A 76 -8.16 -5.12 1.02
C TYR A 76 -7.49 -6.47 0.77
N ARG A 77 -6.80 -6.61 -0.37
CA ARG A 77 -5.97 -7.78 -0.66
C ARG A 77 -4.93 -8.00 0.45
N ASP A 78 -5.04 -9.16 1.10
CA ASP A 78 -4.15 -9.71 2.14
C ASP A 78 -2.95 -10.48 1.56
N GLY A 79 -3.07 -10.95 0.31
CA GLY A 79 -1.99 -11.57 -0.46
C GLY A 79 -1.28 -10.59 -1.40
N ALA A 80 0.04 -10.44 -1.22
CA ALA A 80 0.93 -9.86 -2.23
C ALA A 80 1.91 -10.92 -2.71
N GLY A 81 1.82 -11.33 -3.99
CA GLY A 81 2.71 -12.36 -4.55
C GLY A 81 4.20 -12.06 -4.31
N LYS A 82 4.60 -10.79 -4.46
CA LYS A 82 5.90 -10.26 -4.01
C LYS A 82 5.71 -8.84 -3.46
N GLY A 83 5.76 -8.66 -2.14
CA GLY A 83 5.72 -7.32 -1.54
C GLY A 83 4.95 -7.22 -0.21
N THR A 84 4.60 -5.99 0.16
CA THR A 84 3.70 -5.70 1.28
C THR A 84 2.27 -5.66 0.75
N SER A 85 1.38 -6.45 1.34
CA SER A 85 -0.04 -6.50 1.00
C SER A 85 -0.76 -5.19 1.37
N ALA A 86 -1.87 -4.92 0.69
CA ALA A 86 -2.55 -3.64 0.76
C ALA A 86 -3.20 -3.39 2.12
N ASP A 87 -3.78 -4.43 2.71
CA ASP A 87 -4.26 -4.44 4.10
C ASP A 87 -3.20 -3.89 5.06
N ARG A 88 -1.93 -4.31 4.91
CA ARG A 88 -0.85 -3.96 5.85
C ARG A 88 -0.41 -2.51 5.77
N TYR A 89 -0.29 -1.95 4.56
CA TYR A 89 0.17 -0.57 4.41
C TYR A 89 -0.97 0.45 4.45
N LEU A 90 -2.22 0.02 4.18
CA LEU A 90 -3.41 0.87 4.31
C LEU A 90 -4.02 0.83 5.70
N ALA A 91 -3.78 -0.20 6.52
CA ALA A 91 -4.31 -0.27 7.88
C ALA A 91 -4.04 1.00 8.70
N PRO A 92 -2.82 1.60 8.73
CA PRO A 92 -2.60 2.84 9.47
C PRO A 92 -3.38 4.04 8.91
N GLN A 93 -3.80 4.00 7.65
CA GLN A 93 -4.58 5.07 7.03
C GLN A 93 -6.07 5.00 7.41
N VAL A 94 -6.55 3.81 7.80
CA VAL A 94 -7.92 3.56 8.22
C VAL A 94 -8.05 3.59 9.75
N LEU A 95 -7.17 2.87 10.44
CA LEU A 95 -7.22 2.68 11.89
C LEU A 95 -6.35 3.68 12.66
N GLY A 96 -5.45 4.38 11.99
CA GLY A 96 -4.40 5.18 12.64
C GLY A 96 -3.27 4.32 13.22
N GLY A 97 -2.42 4.94 14.03
CA GLY A 97 -1.33 4.29 14.75
C GLY A 97 -0.04 4.15 13.94
N GLY A 98 0.80 3.19 14.31
CA GLY A 98 2.12 2.98 13.70
C GLY A 98 2.09 2.11 12.44
N ARG A 99 3.09 2.28 11.56
CA ARG A 99 3.31 1.32 10.45
C ARG A 99 4.37 0.28 10.78
N ARG A 100 4.28 -0.88 10.14
CA ARG A 100 5.31 -1.92 10.23
C ARG A 100 6.56 -1.55 9.42
N PHE A 101 7.71 -2.06 9.85
CA PHE A 101 8.95 -1.97 9.08
C PHE A 101 8.83 -2.64 7.72
N LYS A 102 9.35 -1.97 6.70
CA LYS A 102 9.60 -2.56 5.38
C LYS A 102 10.73 -3.58 5.48
N ARG A 103 10.76 -4.55 4.55
CA ARG A 103 11.87 -5.52 4.48
C ARG A 103 13.21 -4.83 4.22
N SER A 104 13.23 -3.78 3.39
CA SER A 104 14.42 -2.97 3.13
C SER A 104 14.92 -2.26 4.39
N GLU A 105 14.02 -1.73 5.22
CA GLU A 105 14.38 -1.06 6.48
C GLU A 105 15.08 -2.03 7.42
N ARG A 106 14.51 -3.23 7.63
CA ARG A 106 15.16 -4.27 8.46
C ARG A 106 16.52 -4.71 7.91
N ALA A 107 16.67 -4.76 6.59
CA ALA A 107 17.94 -5.10 5.97
C ALA A 107 18.99 -4.00 6.17
N LEU A 108 18.62 -2.73 5.99
CA LEU A 108 19.51 -1.60 6.19
C LEU A 108 19.87 -1.38 7.67
N GLN A 109 18.97 -1.71 8.60
CA GLN A 109 19.27 -1.73 10.04
C GLN A 109 20.39 -2.73 10.36
N ARG A 110 20.33 -3.94 9.80
CA ARG A 110 21.41 -4.94 9.94
C ARG A 110 22.73 -4.47 9.31
N ALA A 111 22.66 -3.62 8.28
CA ALA A 111 23.85 -3.06 7.63
C ALA A 111 24.42 -1.81 8.36
N GLY A 112 23.78 -1.34 9.43
CA GLY A 112 24.32 -0.27 10.29
C GLY A 112 23.47 1.00 10.39
N LEU A 113 22.28 1.02 9.78
CA LEU A 113 21.27 2.04 10.09
C LEU A 113 20.78 1.85 11.55
N PRO A 114 20.51 2.92 12.33
CA PRO A 114 20.05 2.75 13.71
C PRO A 114 18.81 1.85 13.83
N ALA A 115 18.83 0.92 14.79
CA ALA A 115 17.73 0.02 15.05
C ALA A 115 16.47 0.78 15.48
N GLY A 116 15.30 0.28 15.10
CA GLY A 116 14.02 0.93 15.44
C GLY A 116 13.67 2.14 14.57
N MET A 117 14.59 2.65 13.75
CA MET A 117 14.32 3.79 12.87
C MET A 117 13.71 3.39 11.52
N PHE A 118 12.88 4.28 11.00
CA PHE A 118 12.21 4.17 9.72
C PHE A 118 12.91 5.02 8.67
N THR A 119 12.74 4.68 7.40
CA THR A 119 13.39 5.41 6.31
C THR A 119 12.40 6.28 5.55
N VAL A 120 12.80 7.52 5.29
CA VAL A 120 12.10 8.45 4.39
C VAL A 120 13.05 8.91 3.28
N PRO A 121 12.54 9.18 2.06
CA PRO A 121 13.34 9.72 0.96
C PRO A 121 14.02 11.04 1.34
N GLY A 122 15.31 11.17 1.03
CA GLY A 122 16.05 12.44 1.10
C GLY A 122 16.10 13.15 -0.26
N ALA A 123 16.79 14.29 -0.32
CA ALA A 123 16.90 15.11 -1.53
C ALA A 123 17.56 14.39 -2.74
N ALA A 124 18.38 13.36 -2.50
CA ALA A 124 19.01 12.55 -3.53
C ALA A 124 18.24 11.24 -3.85
N ALA A 125 17.04 11.06 -3.29
CA ALA A 125 16.19 9.93 -3.63
C ALA A 125 15.62 10.08 -5.05
N GLU A 126 15.69 9.01 -5.82
CA GLU A 126 15.03 8.92 -7.12
C GLU A 126 13.57 8.55 -6.87
N LEU A 127 12.64 9.47 -7.10
CA LEU A 127 11.20 9.22 -6.96
C LEU A 127 10.58 8.82 -8.30
N ASP A 128 9.60 7.92 -8.26
CA ASP A 128 8.75 7.60 -9.40
C ASP A 128 7.59 8.62 -9.54
N ALA A 129 6.78 8.47 -10.60
CA ALA A 129 5.65 9.34 -10.87
C ALA A 129 4.62 9.41 -9.72
N TYR A 130 4.57 8.38 -8.87
CA TYR A 130 3.68 8.26 -7.72
C TYR A 130 4.32 8.76 -6.42
N GLY A 131 5.53 9.34 -6.48
CA GLY A 131 6.26 9.82 -5.31
C GLY A 131 6.91 8.72 -4.47
N ASN A 132 6.90 7.46 -4.93
CA ASN A 132 7.62 6.39 -4.24
C ASN A 132 9.08 6.38 -4.65
N MET A 133 9.96 5.97 -3.74
CA MET A 133 11.37 5.79 -4.09
C MET A 133 11.54 4.64 -5.09
N SER A 134 12.36 4.87 -6.12
CA SER A 134 12.72 3.93 -7.16
C SER A 134 13.16 2.60 -6.57
N ARG A 135 12.49 1.53 -7.01
CA ARG A 135 12.86 0.15 -6.62
C ARG A 135 14.31 -0.17 -6.99
N GLY A 136 14.78 0.34 -8.12
CA GLY A 136 16.16 0.17 -8.57
C GLY A 136 17.16 0.83 -7.61
N GLN A 137 16.86 2.04 -7.13
CA GLN A 137 17.71 2.74 -6.16
C GLN A 137 17.74 1.99 -4.82
N ILE A 138 16.59 1.51 -4.32
CA ILE A 138 16.54 0.68 -3.09
C ILE A 138 17.39 -0.58 -3.23
N VAL A 139 17.23 -1.32 -4.34
CA VAL A 139 18.01 -2.54 -4.61
C VAL A 139 19.51 -2.24 -4.69
N ARG A 140 19.89 -1.13 -5.34
CA ARG A 140 21.28 -0.67 -5.42
C ARG A 140 21.85 -0.35 -4.05
N LEU A 141 21.10 0.32 -3.17
CA LEU A 141 21.53 0.59 -1.79
C LEU A 141 21.71 -0.71 -0.99
N LEU A 142 20.74 -1.63 -1.07
CA LEU A 142 20.82 -2.93 -0.40
C LEU A 142 22.05 -3.72 -0.87
N SER A 143 22.31 -3.75 -2.18
CA SER A 143 23.52 -4.36 -2.75
C SER A 143 24.79 -3.69 -2.26
N TYR A 144 24.84 -2.35 -2.30
CA TYR A 144 26.02 -1.57 -1.95
C TYR A 144 26.49 -1.80 -0.50
N PHE A 145 25.54 -1.87 0.43
CA PHE A 145 25.77 -2.12 1.85
C PHE A 145 25.73 -3.60 2.24
N GLU A 146 25.78 -4.50 1.24
CA GLU A 146 25.79 -5.95 1.46
C GLU A 146 24.61 -6.46 2.31
N ALA A 147 23.46 -5.78 2.21
CA ALA A 147 22.30 -5.95 3.07
C ALA A 147 21.35 -7.09 2.62
N PHE A 148 21.60 -7.71 1.46
CA PHE A 148 20.85 -8.91 1.08
C PHE A 148 21.24 -10.09 1.98
N GLY A 149 20.24 -10.86 2.42
CA GLY A 149 20.46 -12.12 3.14
C GLY A 149 20.94 -13.25 2.21
N GLU A 150 21.05 -14.46 2.75
CA GLU A 150 21.63 -15.64 2.08
C GLU A 150 21.10 -15.88 0.67
N GLN A 151 19.77 -15.83 0.47
CA GLN A 151 19.13 -16.04 -0.84
C GLN A 151 19.53 -15.00 -1.90
N GLY A 152 20.00 -13.81 -1.49
CA GLY A 152 20.41 -12.72 -2.37
C GLY A 152 21.88 -12.34 -2.24
N TYR A 153 22.69 -13.13 -1.52
CA TYR A 153 24.06 -12.76 -1.17
C TYR A 153 24.94 -12.48 -2.40
N ARG A 154 24.78 -13.27 -3.47
CA ARG A 154 25.51 -13.09 -4.74
C ARG A 154 25.17 -11.77 -5.45
N ALA A 155 24.06 -11.11 -5.08
CA ALA A 155 23.68 -9.80 -5.61
C ALA A 155 24.29 -8.62 -4.83
N ASN A 156 25.00 -8.88 -3.73
CA ASN A 156 25.72 -7.84 -2.99
C ASN A 156 26.92 -7.32 -3.79
N ALA A 157 27.18 -6.02 -3.69
CA ALA A 157 28.26 -5.39 -4.42
C ALA A 157 29.61 -5.83 -3.86
N THR A 158 30.54 -6.20 -4.73
CA THR A 158 31.94 -6.43 -4.34
C THR A 158 32.69 -5.11 -4.20
N ALA A 159 33.84 -5.12 -3.54
CA ALA A 159 34.74 -3.96 -3.48
C ALA A 159 35.08 -3.40 -4.87
N ARG A 160 35.32 -4.28 -5.86
CA ARG A 160 35.56 -3.91 -7.26
C ARG A 160 34.34 -3.25 -7.89
N SER A 161 33.14 -3.76 -7.62
CA SER A 161 31.89 -3.16 -8.10
C SER A 161 31.68 -1.76 -7.52
N ARG A 162 31.86 -1.59 -6.20
CA ARG A 162 31.78 -0.28 -5.53
C ARG A 162 32.81 0.71 -6.06
N ALA A 163 34.04 0.26 -6.33
CA ALA A 163 35.08 1.10 -6.92
C ALA A 163 34.69 1.58 -8.33
N ARG A 164 34.09 0.70 -9.14
CA ARG A 164 33.55 1.06 -10.46
C ARG A 164 32.39 2.05 -10.35
N THR A 165 31.46 1.86 -9.41
CA THR A 165 30.35 2.80 -9.15
C THR A 165 30.84 4.18 -8.73
N ALA A 166 31.91 4.23 -7.93
CA ALA A 166 32.53 5.49 -7.51
C ALA A 166 33.19 6.23 -8.69
N ASN A 167 33.73 5.49 -9.66
CA ASN A 167 34.45 5.99 -10.83
C ASN A 167 35.43 7.12 -10.42
N VAL A 168 36.32 6.79 -9.48
CA VAL A 168 37.27 7.75 -8.93
C VAL A 168 38.33 8.04 -9.98
N GLY A 169 38.50 9.32 -10.29
CA GLY A 169 39.57 9.82 -11.16
C GLY A 169 40.19 11.07 -10.56
N THR A 170 40.78 11.87 -11.44
CA THR A 170 41.50 13.10 -11.08
C THR A 170 40.84 14.30 -11.78
N SER A 171 40.71 15.43 -11.08
CA SER A 171 40.27 16.70 -11.69
C SER A 171 41.36 17.25 -12.61
N ARG A 172 41.03 18.30 -13.38
CA ARG A 172 42.02 19.02 -14.22
C ARG A 172 43.20 19.56 -13.41
N GLU A 173 42.98 19.85 -12.14
CA GLU A 173 43.96 20.42 -11.19
C GLU A 173 44.72 19.34 -10.38
N GLY A 174 44.53 18.05 -10.68
CA GLY A 174 45.22 16.98 -9.96
C GLY A 174 44.52 16.46 -8.71
N TYR A 175 43.34 16.98 -8.35
CA TYR A 175 42.62 16.55 -7.14
C TYR A 175 41.83 15.26 -7.34
N ARG A 176 41.77 14.42 -6.30
CA ARG A 176 40.91 13.22 -6.30
C ARG A 176 39.45 13.60 -6.49
N ARG A 177 38.79 13.04 -7.51
CA ARG A 177 37.39 13.33 -7.86
C ARG A 177 36.56 12.06 -7.97
N ILE A 178 35.38 12.05 -7.37
CA ILE A 178 34.38 10.98 -7.50
C ILE A 178 33.43 11.37 -8.64
N ASN A 179 33.61 10.77 -9.83
CA ASN A 179 32.77 11.07 -11.00
C ASN A 179 31.45 10.31 -11.00
N GLY A 180 31.40 9.16 -10.31
CA GLY A 180 30.19 8.39 -10.07
C GLY A 180 29.59 8.73 -8.72
N VAL A 181 29.30 7.71 -7.91
CA VAL A 181 28.71 7.88 -6.58
C VAL A 181 29.33 6.94 -5.55
N GLN A 182 29.59 7.45 -4.35
CA GLN A 182 29.84 6.63 -3.16
C GLN A 182 28.73 6.82 -2.14
N TYR A 183 28.21 5.72 -1.60
CA TYR A 183 27.23 5.77 -0.52
C TYR A 183 27.88 5.51 0.82
N PHE A 184 27.33 6.07 1.89
CA PHE A 184 27.75 5.79 3.25
C PHE A 184 26.58 5.97 4.22
N ILE A 185 26.67 5.31 5.39
CA ILE A 185 25.68 5.43 6.45
C ILE A 185 26.17 6.45 7.48
N SER A 186 25.29 7.38 7.82
CA SER A 186 25.40 8.19 9.03
C SER A 186 24.55 7.55 10.13
N ARG A 187 25.14 7.35 11.32
CA ARG A 187 24.45 6.84 12.51
C ARG A 187 23.77 7.94 13.32
N GLY A 188 23.87 9.19 12.86
CA GLY A 188 23.19 10.33 13.46
C GLY A 188 24.14 11.32 14.12
N LYS A 189 23.62 12.53 14.34
CA LYS A 189 24.37 13.62 14.96
C LYS A 189 24.89 13.18 16.32
N GLY A 190 26.19 13.36 16.51
CA GLY A 190 26.87 13.03 17.74
C GLY A 190 27.33 11.59 17.89
N SER A 191 26.95 10.69 16.97
CA SER A 191 27.50 9.34 16.93
C SER A 191 28.98 9.34 16.54
N MET A 192 29.73 8.33 16.98
CA MET A 192 31.15 8.19 16.65
C MET A 192 31.35 7.29 15.42
N ASN A 193 32.26 7.68 14.54
CA ASN A 193 32.83 6.84 13.49
C ASN A 193 34.36 6.84 13.62
N GLY A 194 34.90 5.81 14.25
CA GLY A 194 36.27 5.85 14.76
C GLY A 194 36.43 7.00 15.76
N GLN A 195 37.43 7.85 15.56
CA GLN A 195 37.69 9.01 16.42
C GLN A 195 36.88 10.26 16.06
N ARG A 196 36.03 10.22 15.01
CA ARG A 196 35.30 11.40 14.52
C ARG A 196 33.84 11.37 14.92
N ARG A 197 33.36 12.51 15.44
CA ARG A 197 31.93 12.74 15.71
C ARG A 197 31.19 13.05 14.40
N GLN A 198 30.07 12.39 14.18
CA GLN A 198 29.24 12.61 13.01
C GLN A 198 28.35 13.85 13.19
N VAL A 199 28.22 14.65 12.14
CA VAL A 199 27.40 15.89 12.11
C VAL A 199 26.13 15.75 11.25
N LEU A 200 26.03 14.66 10.49
CA LEU A 200 24.91 14.40 9.60
C LEU A 200 23.78 13.69 10.37
N PRO A 201 22.50 14.01 10.09
CA PRO A 201 21.37 13.19 10.51
C PRO A 201 21.56 11.70 10.17
N ALA A 202 20.90 10.84 10.94
CA ALA A 202 20.96 9.40 10.71
C ALA A 202 20.34 9.09 9.34
N GLY A 203 20.94 8.18 8.59
CA GLY A 203 20.49 7.90 7.23
C GLY A 203 21.57 7.39 6.30
N ILE A 204 21.19 7.22 5.04
CA ILE A 204 22.07 6.86 3.94
C ILE A 204 22.31 8.10 3.09
N TRP A 205 23.58 8.39 2.88
CA TRP A 205 24.05 9.56 2.16
C TRP A 205 24.83 9.15 0.93
N ARG A 206 24.82 10.00 -0.09
CA ARG A 206 25.73 9.90 -1.23
C ARG A 206 26.78 11.00 -1.15
N LYS A 207 27.97 10.73 -1.66
CA LYS A 207 29.01 11.73 -1.91
C LYS A 207 29.56 11.64 -3.33
N THR A 208 29.79 12.79 -3.94
CA THR A 208 30.33 12.96 -5.30
C THR A 208 31.30 14.14 -5.36
N GLY A 209 31.90 14.38 -6.53
CA GLY A 209 32.70 15.58 -6.78
C GLY A 209 34.13 15.50 -6.23
N THR A 210 34.79 16.65 -6.20
CA THR A 210 36.19 16.77 -5.76
C THR A 210 36.27 16.49 -4.26
N HIS A 211 37.16 15.58 -3.85
CA HIS A 211 37.29 15.04 -2.50
C HIS A 211 36.00 14.43 -1.88
N GLY A 212 34.93 14.27 -2.66
CA GLY A 212 33.63 13.87 -2.13
C GLY A 212 32.90 14.99 -1.38
N ALA A 213 33.17 16.26 -1.72
CA ALA A 213 32.58 17.42 -1.05
C ALA A 213 31.06 17.54 -1.25
N ASP A 214 30.53 17.03 -2.36
CA ASP A 214 29.10 17.12 -2.66
C ASP A 214 28.36 15.99 -1.94
N VAL A 215 27.77 16.30 -0.79
CA VAL A 215 27.10 15.32 0.08
C VAL A 215 25.59 15.57 0.10
N ALA A 216 24.78 14.54 -0.19
CA ALA A 216 23.32 14.65 -0.21
C ALA A 216 22.64 13.41 0.40
N PRO A 217 21.52 13.58 1.13
CA PRO A 217 20.82 12.47 1.76
C PRO A 217 20.00 11.70 0.72
N VAL A 218 20.16 10.38 0.68
CA VAL A 218 19.35 9.49 -0.17
C VAL A 218 18.18 8.92 0.64
N LEU A 219 18.45 8.48 1.87
CA LEU A 219 17.44 8.09 2.84
C LEU A 219 17.77 8.75 4.17
N LEU A 220 16.77 9.29 4.85
CA LEU A 220 16.90 9.75 6.23
C LEU A 220 16.26 8.71 7.15
N ALA A 221 16.93 8.44 8.27
CA ALA A 221 16.40 7.62 9.34
C ALA A 221 15.64 8.53 10.30
N VAL A 222 14.38 8.20 10.55
CA VAL A 222 13.46 8.95 11.42
C VAL A 222 12.88 8.02 12.46
N ASP A 223 12.34 8.60 13.51
CA ASP A 223 11.60 7.87 14.54
C ASP A 223 10.32 7.22 13.97
N ALA A 224 9.70 6.37 14.78
CA ALA A 224 8.49 5.66 14.38
C ALA A 224 7.37 6.63 13.96
N PRO A 225 6.89 6.55 12.71
CA PRO A 225 5.82 7.43 12.27
C PRO A 225 4.50 7.02 12.92
N HIS A 226 3.73 8.03 13.36
CA HIS A 226 2.39 7.86 13.89
C HIS A 226 1.39 8.47 12.91
N TYR A 227 0.42 7.67 12.47
CA TYR A 227 -0.59 8.07 11.49
C TYR A 227 -1.91 8.36 12.17
N THR A 228 -2.58 9.42 11.72
CA THR A 228 -3.99 9.67 12.02
C THR A 228 -4.87 8.98 10.96
N PRO A 229 -6.04 8.42 11.33
CA PRO A 229 -7.02 7.96 10.35
C PRO A 229 -7.34 9.06 9.34
N ARG A 230 -7.24 8.75 8.05
CA ARG A 230 -7.57 9.68 6.96
C ARG A 230 -8.48 9.09 5.89
N LEU A 231 -8.51 7.77 5.78
CA LEU A 231 -9.41 7.06 4.87
C LEU A 231 -10.62 6.56 5.68
N PRO A 232 -11.81 7.18 5.52
CA PRO A 232 -13.00 6.84 6.30
C PRO A 232 -13.66 5.56 5.77
N PHE A 233 -12.98 4.41 5.95
CA PHE A 233 -13.38 3.15 5.34
C PHE A 233 -14.73 2.66 5.88
N TYR A 234 -14.86 2.56 7.21
CA TYR A 234 -16.05 2.01 7.84
C TYR A 234 -17.22 2.98 7.72
N GLU A 235 -16.97 4.27 7.91
CA GLU A 235 -17.98 5.32 7.80
C GLU A 235 -18.56 5.40 6.38
N THR A 236 -17.70 5.34 5.36
CA THR A 236 -18.16 5.31 3.96
C THR A 236 -18.96 4.04 3.65
N ALA A 237 -18.51 2.89 4.16
CA ALA A 237 -19.21 1.63 3.94
C ALA A 237 -20.59 1.62 4.60
N THR A 238 -20.68 2.06 5.85
CA THR A 238 -21.95 2.15 6.59
C THR A 238 -22.92 3.14 5.96
N ALA A 239 -22.44 4.31 5.54
CA ALA A 239 -23.29 5.31 4.88
C ALA A 239 -23.87 4.77 3.57
N VAL A 240 -23.03 4.23 2.69
CA VAL A 240 -23.50 3.69 1.40
C VAL A 240 -24.41 2.49 1.58
N TYR A 241 -24.14 1.63 2.56
CA TYR A 241 -25.02 0.51 2.88
C TYR A 241 -26.41 1.00 3.29
N GLY A 242 -26.50 1.96 4.23
CA GLY A 242 -27.77 2.55 4.67
C GLY A 242 -28.55 3.23 3.54
N ASP A 243 -27.85 3.91 2.63
CA ASP A 243 -28.49 4.63 1.52
C ASP A 243 -28.98 3.71 0.38
N ARG A 244 -28.33 2.56 0.17
CA ARG A 244 -28.52 1.75 -1.04
C ARG A 244 -29.19 0.42 -0.80
N PHE A 245 -29.01 -0.20 0.37
CA PHE A 245 -29.38 -1.61 0.55
C PHE A 245 -30.87 -1.85 0.32
N ASP A 246 -31.75 -1.02 0.89
CA ASP A 246 -33.20 -1.20 0.78
C ASP A 246 -33.69 -1.06 -0.67
N VAL A 247 -33.13 -0.10 -1.42
CA VAL A 247 -33.43 0.10 -2.84
C VAL A 247 -32.93 -1.06 -3.69
N GLU A 248 -31.71 -1.54 -3.42
CA GLU A 248 -31.15 -2.70 -4.14
C GLU A 248 -31.92 -3.98 -3.80
N TYR A 249 -32.40 -4.10 -2.57
CA TYR A 249 -33.19 -5.24 -2.11
C TYR A 249 -34.56 -5.28 -2.75
N SER A 250 -35.32 -4.18 -2.73
CA SER A 250 -36.62 -4.11 -3.39
C SER A 250 -36.50 -4.39 -4.89
N THR A 251 -35.54 -3.74 -5.57
CA THR A 251 -35.29 -3.95 -7.00
C THR A 251 -34.92 -5.40 -7.31
N ALA A 252 -34.08 -6.03 -6.47
CA ALA A 252 -33.69 -7.42 -6.66
C ALA A 252 -34.85 -8.39 -6.40
N LEU A 253 -35.70 -8.10 -5.42
CA LEU A 253 -36.88 -8.91 -5.11
C LEU A 253 -37.91 -8.83 -6.23
N ASP A 254 -38.22 -7.64 -6.72
CA ASP A 254 -39.16 -7.43 -7.83
C ASP A 254 -38.69 -8.17 -9.09
N ALA A 255 -37.41 -8.05 -9.43
CA ALA A 255 -36.83 -8.76 -10.58
C ALA A 255 -36.85 -10.29 -10.39
N ALA A 256 -36.61 -10.79 -9.18
CA ALA A 256 -36.63 -12.23 -8.88
C ALA A 256 -38.05 -12.80 -8.91
N LEU A 257 -39.06 -12.03 -8.47
CA LEU A 257 -40.47 -12.41 -8.55
C LEU A 257 -40.97 -12.40 -10.00
N ALA A 258 -40.62 -11.38 -10.78
CA ALA A 258 -40.99 -11.29 -12.20
C ALA A 258 -40.40 -12.44 -13.06
N THR A 259 -39.30 -13.04 -12.60
CA THR A 259 -38.63 -14.16 -13.30
C THR A 259 -38.92 -15.52 -12.65
N ALA A 260 -39.74 -15.58 -11.60
CA ALA A 260 -40.18 -16.82 -10.99
C ALA A 260 -41.11 -17.57 -11.94
N ARG A 261 -40.61 -18.66 -12.51
CA ARG A 261 -41.41 -19.67 -13.23
C ARG A 261 -41.84 -20.78 -12.28
#